data_AF-A0A5K3F0Z9-F1
#
_entry.id   AF-A0A5K3F0Z9-F1
#
_cell.length_a   1.000
_cell.length_b   1.000
_cell.length_c   1.000
_cell.angle_alpha   90.00
_cell.angle_beta   90.00
_cell.angle_gamma   90.00
#
_symmetry.space_group_name_H-M   'P 1'
#
loop_
_entity.id
_entity.type
_entity.pdbx_description
1 polymer ?
#
loop_
_entity_poly.entity_id
_entity_poly.type
_entity_poly.pdbx_seq_one_letter_code
_entity_poly.pdbx_strand_id
1 'polypeptide(L)'
;TLIGYLVYDFVVSFRSKSKRDEWKKKRKLHDFRCLLDESYFVDRPSLLKPALHWSFNLFSLERLTAGFPLLAIGTFLFQKAKFFQKFHLDYFHVIRLFKHIEDLYHENNSYHNALHAADVAQAIYCLLKEQRVNKDALKANVKGLILATDITRQDEFLQNIQDLTERRYGQEDYVLTDDDRKLVTQVAIKCADISNPCRQWAVSLLWANCITEEFFLQGDRENLLGLPVLPTMNRKTTTKAKVQIGFIKFLVLPLFEKWDNYMRTKFSRALVEKCKKNLAIWTAKQAAIDRNQ
;
A
#
# COMPACT_ATOMS: atom_id res chain seq x y z
N THR A 1 3.91 -17.02 2.77
CA THR A 1 2.79 -16.60 1.91
C THR A 1 2.92 -15.11 1.69
N LEU A 2 2.57 -14.57 0.51
CA LEU A 2 2.92 -13.23 -0.02
C LEU A 2 4.28 -12.67 0.44
N ILE A 3 4.33 -12.06 1.63
CA ILE A 3 5.54 -11.48 2.20
C ILE A 3 6.67 -12.53 2.39
N GLY A 4 6.34 -13.79 2.75
CA GLY A 4 7.33 -14.89 2.88
C GLY A 4 7.97 -15.37 1.57
N TYR A 5 7.31 -15.16 0.43
CA TYR A 5 7.85 -15.51 -0.89
C TYR A 5 8.60 -14.33 -1.54
N LEU A 6 8.32 -13.08 -1.13
CA LEU A 6 9.16 -11.91 -1.47
C LEU A 6 10.64 -12.11 -1.08
N VAL A 7 10.89 -12.98 -0.09
CA VAL A 7 12.22 -13.29 0.44
C VAL A 7 12.96 -14.30 -0.41
N TYR A 8 12.28 -15.37 -0.86
CA TYR A 8 12.97 -16.54 -1.40
C TYR A 8 13.56 -16.27 -2.79
N ASP A 9 12.80 -15.63 -3.68
CA ASP A 9 13.26 -15.34 -5.05
C ASP A 9 14.31 -14.20 -5.10
N PHE A 10 14.30 -13.27 -4.14
CA PHE A 10 15.28 -12.18 -4.05
C PHE A 10 16.62 -12.64 -3.46
N VAL A 11 16.62 -13.67 -2.61
CA VAL A 11 17.82 -14.22 -1.95
C VAL A 11 18.78 -14.92 -2.93
N VAL A 12 18.33 -15.26 -4.15
CA VAL A 12 19.15 -16.02 -5.12
C VAL A 12 19.97 -15.12 -6.07
N SER A 13 19.70 -13.82 -6.17
CA SER A 13 20.45 -12.97 -7.11
C SER A 13 20.62 -11.54 -6.60
N PHE A 14 21.78 -11.28 -6.00
CA PHE A 14 22.64 -10.10 -6.18
C PHE A 14 23.52 -9.88 -4.95
N ARG A 15 24.84 -9.80 -5.17
CA ARG A 15 25.81 -9.29 -4.20
C ARG A 15 26.27 -7.92 -4.69
N SER A 16 26.01 -6.87 -3.92
CA SER A 16 26.61 -5.56 -4.16
C SER A 16 26.90 -4.82 -2.85
N LYS A 17 28.05 -4.15 -2.80
CA LYS A 17 28.66 -3.53 -1.62
C LYS A 17 27.91 -2.24 -1.23
N SER A 18 27.63 -2.08 0.06
CA SER A 18 26.81 -1.01 0.66
C SER A 18 27.60 0.28 0.94
N LYS A 19 26.93 1.43 0.69
CA LYS A 19 27.33 2.83 0.95
C LYS A 19 27.42 3.19 2.44
N ARG A 20 28.16 2.42 3.22
CA ARG A 20 28.26 2.56 4.69
C ARG A 20 28.93 3.89 5.13
N ASP A 21 29.58 4.62 4.22
CA ASP A 21 30.46 5.73 4.56
C ASP A 21 29.84 7.14 4.45
N GLU A 22 28.65 7.31 3.85
CA GLU A 22 27.99 8.63 3.75
C GLU A 22 27.16 9.03 4.99
N TRP A 23 26.85 8.06 5.87
CA TRP A 23 25.91 8.23 6.98
C TRP A 23 26.37 9.16 8.12
N LYS A 24 27.66 9.51 8.19
CA LYS A 24 28.20 10.29 9.33
C LYS A 24 28.01 11.80 9.23
N LYS A 25 27.55 12.36 8.10
CA LYS A 25 27.67 13.81 7.84
C LYS A 25 26.39 14.65 7.82
N LYS A 26 25.19 14.08 8.01
CA LYS A 26 23.95 14.89 7.99
C LYS A 26 22.93 14.43 9.02
N ARG A 27 23.03 14.98 10.24
CA ARG A 27 21.92 15.35 11.18
C ARG A 27 22.50 15.54 12.59
N LYS A 28 22.08 16.59 13.30
CA LYS A 28 22.59 16.89 14.65
C LYS A 28 21.87 16.01 15.67
N LEU A 29 22.62 15.52 16.66
CA LEU A 29 22.19 14.58 17.69
C LEU A 29 20.97 15.06 18.52
N HIS A 30 20.67 16.37 18.53
CA HIS A 30 19.55 16.93 19.28
C HIS A 30 18.20 16.94 18.54
N ASP A 31 18.16 16.65 17.23
CA ASP A 31 16.92 16.61 16.46
C ASP A 31 16.11 15.31 16.68
N PHE A 32 16.70 14.32 17.35
CA PHE A 32 16.09 13.02 17.63
C PHE A 32 16.11 12.71 19.12
N ARG A 33 15.23 13.33 19.91
CA ARG A 33 14.73 12.64 21.10
C ARG A 33 13.85 11.49 20.63
N CYS A 34 14.48 10.33 20.39
CA CYS A 34 13.80 9.05 20.35
C CYS A 34 13.00 8.92 21.66
N LEU A 35 11.67 8.93 21.59
CA LEU A 35 10.77 8.80 22.75
C LEU A 35 10.69 7.36 23.28
N LEU A 36 11.65 6.50 22.93
CA LEU A 36 11.56 5.07 23.13
C LEU A 36 12.82 4.61 23.89
N ASP A 37 12.63 4.20 25.14
CA ASP A 37 13.64 3.56 25.99
C ASP A 37 13.73 2.05 25.71
N GLU A 38 14.52 1.29 26.49
CA GLU A 38 14.66 -0.16 26.30
C GLU A 38 13.34 -0.95 26.44
N SER A 39 12.33 -0.41 27.15
CA SER A 39 11.01 -1.05 27.31
C SER A 39 10.24 -1.14 25.97
N TYR A 40 10.53 -0.23 25.04
CA TYR A 40 9.94 -0.21 23.71
C TYR A 40 10.24 -1.49 22.89
N PHE A 41 11.44 -2.07 23.03
CA PHE A 41 11.82 -3.28 22.30
C PHE A 41 11.16 -4.53 22.87
N VAL A 42 10.89 -4.55 24.18
CA VAL A 42 10.22 -5.65 24.87
C VAL A 42 8.73 -5.72 24.49
N ASP A 43 8.07 -4.56 24.35
CA ASP A 43 6.64 -4.46 24.03
C ASP A 43 6.32 -4.31 22.53
N ARG A 44 7.31 -4.33 21.65
CA ARG A 44 7.11 -4.14 20.21
C ARG A 44 5.99 -5.00 19.59
N PRO A 45 5.84 -6.30 19.92
CA PRO A 45 4.74 -7.12 19.41
C PRO A 45 3.36 -6.70 19.93
N SER A 46 3.27 -6.10 21.13
CA SER A 46 2.02 -5.59 21.72
C SER A 46 1.63 -4.26 21.05
N LEU A 47 2.60 -3.39 20.77
CA LEU A 47 2.42 -2.11 20.05
C LEU A 47 1.95 -2.27 18.60
N LEU A 48 2.33 -3.38 17.94
CA LEU A 48 1.94 -3.65 16.55
C LEU A 48 0.62 -4.43 16.42
N LYS A 49 0.01 -4.92 17.51
CA LYS A 49 -1.30 -5.60 17.46
C LYS A 49 -2.39 -4.80 16.72
N PRO A 50 -2.51 -3.47 16.91
CA PRO A 50 -3.48 -2.67 16.17
C PRO A 50 -3.30 -2.74 14.65
N ALA A 51 -2.08 -2.98 14.16
CA ALA A 51 -1.78 -3.10 12.72
C ALA A 51 -2.42 -4.33 12.04
N LEU A 52 -3.04 -5.23 12.81
CA LEU A 52 -3.86 -6.32 12.27
C LEU A 52 -5.24 -5.87 11.76
N HIS A 53 -5.61 -4.61 12.01
CA HIS A 53 -6.91 -4.02 11.68
C HIS A 53 -6.77 -2.88 10.65
N TRP A 54 -7.79 -2.72 9.79
CA TRP A 54 -7.80 -1.72 8.73
C TRP A 54 -7.72 -0.26 9.22
N SER A 55 -8.24 0.01 10.42
CA SER A 55 -8.26 1.34 11.03
C SER A 55 -6.91 1.81 11.57
N PHE A 56 -5.86 0.98 11.48
CA PHE A 56 -4.55 1.32 11.99
C PHE A 56 -3.96 2.54 11.27
N ASN A 57 -3.46 3.50 12.06
CA ASN A 57 -2.78 4.66 11.52
C ASN A 57 -1.31 4.34 11.28
N LEU A 58 -0.97 4.04 10.03
CA LEU A 58 0.37 3.62 9.67
C LEU A 58 1.43 4.73 9.83
N PHE A 59 1.05 6.02 9.75
CA PHE A 59 1.98 7.14 9.99
C PHE A 59 2.54 7.14 11.41
N SER A 60 1.85 6.51 12.37
CA SER A 60 2.38 6.32 13.71
C SER A 60 3.55 5.32 13.75
N LEU A 61 3.67 4.41 12.76
CA LEU A 61 4.75 3.42 12.71
C LEU A 61 6.12 4.05 12.55
N GLU A 62 6.29 5.08 11.73
CA GLU A 62 7.61 5.66 11.52
C GLU A 62 8.24 6.12 12.84
N ARG A 63 7.44 6.84 13.65
CA ARG A 63 7.83 7.27 15.01
C ARG A 63 8.02 6.08 15.93
N LEU A 64 7.07 5.15 15.92
CA LEU A 64 7.15 3.97 16.76
C LEU A 64 8.36 3.14 16.40
N THR A 65 8.86 3.10 15.17
CA THR A 65 9.84 2.11 14.71
C THR A 65 11.22 2.69 14.45
N ALA A 66 11.46 3.92 14.91
CA ALA A 66 12.70 4.67 14.70
C ALA A 66 13.09 4.76 13.21
N GLY A 67 12.09 4.97 12.34
CA GLY A 67 12.30 5.13 10.90
C GLY A 67 12.38 3.83 10.10
N PHE A 68 12.01 2.68 10.68
CA PHE A 68 12.00 1.37 9.99
C PHE A 68 10.59 0.73 9.91
N PRO A 69 9.59 1.44 9.34
CA PRO A 69 8.21 0.95 9.30
C PRO A 69 8.05 -0.35 8.51
N LEU A 70 8.77 -0.53 7.40
CA LEU A 70 8.63 -1.71 6.54
C LEU A 70 9.24 -2.95 7.21
N LEU A 71 10.42 -2.83 7.79
CA LEU A 71 11.03 -3.90 8.57
C LEU A 71 10.13 -4.32 9.74
N ALA A 72 9.62 -3.35 10.50
CA ALA A 72 8.80 -3.62 11.67
C ALA A 72 7.48 -4.31 11.28
N ILE A 73 6.74 -3.77 10.31
CA ILE A 73 5.46 -4.36 9.91
C ILE A 73 5.66 -5.70 9.20
N GLY A 74 6.67 -5.79 8.33
CA GLY A 74 6.95 -7.00 7.56
C GLY A 74 7.26 -8.19 8.46
N THR A 75 8.19 -8.02 9.41
CA THR A 75 8.55 -9.07 10.37
C THR A 75 7.38 -9.44 11.28
N PHE A 76 6.62 -8.46 11.76
CA PHE A 76 5.43 -8.69 12.58
C PHE A 76 4.36 -9.50 11.84
N LEU A 77 4.05 -9.14 10.59
CA LEU A 77 3.04 -9.84 9.79
C LEU A 77 3.48 -11.25 9.42
N PHE A 78 4.77 -11.49 9.16
CA PHE A 78 5.32 -12.84 8.99
C PHE A 78 5.08 -13.72 10.21
N GLN A 79 5.36 -13.18 11.40
CA GLN A 79 5.16 -13.90 12.65
C GLN A 79 3.68 -14.20 12.87
N LYS A 80 2.80 -13.22 12.62
CA LYS A 80 1.35 -13.39 12.77
C LYS A 80 0.76 -14.37 11.77
N ALA A 81 1.33 -14.45 10.58
CA ALA A 81 0.93 -15.41 9.57
C ALA A 81 1.67 -16.76 9.68
N LYS A 82 2.51 -16.94 10.72
CA LYS A 82 3.29 -18.16 11.00
C LYS A 82 4.21 -18.59 9.85
N PHE A 83 4.76 -17.65 9.09
CA PHE A 83 5.59 -17.96 7.92
C PHE A 83 6.96 -18.51 8.28
N PHE A 84 7.53 -18.08 9.40
CA PHE A 84 8.80 -18.64 9.89
C PHE A 84 8.70 -20.15 10.08
N GLN A 85 7.62 -20.61 10.71
CA GLN A 85 7.37 -22.03 10.91
C GLN A 85 6.95 -22.73 9.61
N LYS A 86 5.99 -22.16 8.87
CA LYS A 86 5.40 -22.79 7.68
C LYS A 86 6.40 -23.00 6.54
N PHE A 87 7.36 -22.08 6.37
CA PHE A 87 8.33 -22.12 5.28
C PHE A 87 9.77 -22.33 5.76
N HIS A 88 9.95 -22.68 7.04
CA HIS A 88 11.27 -22.89 7.66
C HIS A 88 12.23 -21.73 7.42
N LEU A 89 11.73 -20.49 7.51
CA LEU A 89 12.54 -19.30 7.27
C LEU A 89 13.35 -18.94 8.50
N ASP A 90 14.63 -18.66 8.29
CA ASP A 90 15.48 -18.10 9.33
C ASP A 90 15.10 -16.64 9.64
N TYR A 91 14.94 -16.36 10.93
CA TYR A 91 14.47 -15.06 11.41
C TYR A 91 15.44 -13.92 11.04
N PHE A 92 16.74 -14.15 11.16
CA PHE A 92 17.77 -13.15 10.84
C PHE A 92 17.86 -12.86 9.35
N HIS A 93 17.71 -13.87 8.48
CA HIS A 93 17.64 -13.65 7.04
C HIS A 93 16.45 -12.77 6.64
N VAL A 94 15.27 -13.00 7.22
CA VAL A 94 14.08 -12.19 6.94
C VAL A 94 14.26 -10.74 7.42
N ILE A 95 14.81 -10.51 8.61
CA ILE A 95 15.14 -9.15 9.09
C ILE A 95 16.09 -8.45 8.13
N ARG A 96 17.19 -9.12 7.74
CA ARG A 96 18.18 -8.53 6.82
C ARG A 96 17.58 -8.22 5.47
N LEU A 97 16.71 -9.08 4.94
CA LEU A 97 15.99 -8.80 3.71
C LEU A 97 15.15 -7.54 3.85
N PHE A 98 14.26 -7.48 4.84
CA PHE A 98 13.36 -6.33 4.95
C PHE A 98 14.12 -5.03 5.14
N LYS A 99 15.20 -5.05 5.93
CA LYS A 99 16.10 -3.91 6.05
C LYS A 99 16.68 -3.51 4.69
N HIS A 100 17.11 -4.49 3.89
CA HIS A 100 17.65 -4.24 2.56
C HIS A 100 16.59 -3.67 1.60
N ILE A 101 15.37 -4.21 1.61
CA ILE A 101 14.26 -3.69 0.80
C ILE A 101 13.92 -2.26 1.21
N GLU A 102 13.84 -1.99 2.52
CA GLU A 102 13.57 -0.67 3.07
C GLU A 102 14.63 0.36 2.64
N ASP A 103 15.91 -0.03 2.62
CA ASP A 103 17.02 0.80 2.14
C ASP A 103 16.99 1.11 0.63
N LEU A 104 16.21 0.35 -0.15
CA LEU A 104 16.03 0.60 -1.59
C LEU A 104 14.95 1.65 -1.86
N TYR A 105 14.10 1.97 -0.88
CA TYR A 105 13.14 3.06 -1.02
C TYR A 105 13.83 4.42 -0.85
N HIS A 106 13.41 5.40 -1.65
CA HIS A 106 13.94 6.75 -1.57
C HIS A 106 13.23 7.55 -0.47
N GLU A 107 13.94 7.87 0.61
CA GLU A 107 13.40 8.68 1.72
C GLU A 107 12.95 10.09 1.31
N ASN A 108 13.49 10.62 0.19
CA ASN A 108 13.13 11.93 -0.32
C ASN A 108 11.81 11.95 -1.10
N ASN A 109 11.24 10.79 -1.41
CA ASN A 109 9.93 10.71 -2.05
C ASN A 109 8.84 10.92 -0.99
N SER A 110 7.95 11.88 -1.23
CA SER A 110 6.87 12.22 -0.30
C SER A 110 5.86 11.07 -0.13
N TYR A 111 5.64 10.27 -1.18
CA TYR A 111 4.70 9.15 -1.22
C TYR A 111 5.40 7.81 -1.47
N HIS A 112 6.17 7.67 -2.56
CA HIS A 112 6.76 6.39 -2.95
C HIS A 112 8.03 6.07 -2.14
N ASN A 113 7.84 5.79 -0.84
CA ASN A 113 8.87 5.47 0.14
C ASN A 113 8.51 4.20 0.95
N ALA A 114 9.35 3.82 1.91
CA ALA A 114 9.16 2.60 2.71
C ALA A 114 7.89 2.61 3.57
N LEU A 115 7.41 3.80 3.98
CA LEU A 115 6.15 3.91 4.73
C LEU A 115 4.97 3.51 3.85
N HIS A 116 4.95 3.91 2.57
CA HIS A 116 3.90 3.49 1.65
C HIS A 116 3.96 1.98 1.39
N ALA A 117 5.16 1.42 1.22
CA ALA A 117 5.35 -0.03 1.11
C ALA A 117 4.80 -0.78 2.33
N ALA A 118 5.02 -0.24 3.53
CA ALA A 118 4.47 -0.76 4.77
C ALA A 118 2.93 -0.67 4.80
N ASP A 119 2.33 0.39 4.24
CA ASP A 119 0.86 0.55 4.14
C ASP A 119 0.26 -0.54 3.25
N VAL A 120 0.85 -0.75 2.08
CA VAL A 120 0.41 -1.76 1.12
C VAL A 120 0.54 -3.16 1.72
N ALA A 121 1.66 -3.46 2.38
CA ALA A 121 1.88 -4.74 3.07
C ALA A 121 0.86 -5.00 4.19
N GLN A 122 0.47 -3.94 4.92
CA GLN A 122 -0.56 -4.02 5.95
C GLN A 122 -1.97 -4.17 5.35
N ALA A 123 -2.28 -3.41 4.29
CA ALA A 123 -3.55 -3.44 3.60
C ALA A 123 -3.81 -4.82 2.98
N ILE A 124 -2.83 -5.38 2.27
CA ILE A 124 -2.96 -6.72 1.68
C ILE A 124 -3.16 -7.77 2.75
N TYR A 125 -2.47 -7.69 3.89
CA TYR A 125 -2.70 -8.61 5.00
C TYR A 125 -4.14 -8.55 5.53
N CYS A 126 -4.77 -7.36 5.59
CA CYS A 126 -6.18 -7.23 5.96
C CYS A 126 -7.12 -7.80 4.89
N LEU A 127 -6.88 -7.52 3.60
CA LEU A 127 -7.71 -8.02 2.49
C LEU A 127 -7.65 -9.54 2.36
N LEU A 128 -6.47 -10.15 2.54
CA LEU A 128 -6.28 -11.61 2.49
C LEU A 128 -6.92 -12.36 3.67
N LYS A 129 -7.40 -11.67 4.72
CA LYS A 129 -8.17 -12.30 5.79
C LYS A 129 -9.61 -12.61 5.40
N GLU A 130 -10.12 -11.97 4.36
CA GLU A 130 -11.49 -12.22 3.92
C GLU A 130 -11.66 -13.66 3.43
N GLN A 131 -12.79 -14.28 3.81
CA GLN A 131 -13.01 -15.73 3.65
C GLN A 131 -12.95 -16.23 2.20
N ARG A 132 -13.16 -15.34 1.23
CA ARG A 132 -13.24 -15.66 -0.20
C ARG A 132 -11.90 -15.58 -0.92
N VAL A 133 -10.84 -15.22 -0.20
CA VAL A 133 -9.47 -15.26 -0.74
C VAL A 133 -8.85 -16.61 -0.40
N ASN A 134 -8.46 -17.38 -1.42
CA ASN A 134 -7.75 -18.63 -1.19
C ASN A 134 -6.30 -18.32 -0.75
N LYS A 135 -5.95 -18.74 0.47
CA LYS A 135 -4.64 -18.49 1.08
C LYS A 135 -3.51 -19.37 0.49
N ASP A 136 -3.85 -20.43 -0.22
CA ASP A 136 -2.91 -21.33 -0.90
C ASP A 136 -2.61 -20.89 -2.34
N ALA A 137 -3.47 -20.05 -2.93
CA ALA A 137 -3.20 -19.38 -4.21
C ALA A 137 -2.13 -18.27 -4.12
N LEU A 138 -1.70 -17.93 -2.91
CA LEU A 138 -0.54 -17.09 -2.65
C LEU A 138 0.79 -17.74 -3.03
N LYS A 139 0.75 -18.94 -3.64
CA LYS A 139 1.81 -19.53 -4.46
C LYS A 139 2.02 -18.79 -5.80
N ALA A 140 1.19 -17.79 -6.12
CA ALA A 140 1.32 -17.00 -7.34
C ALA A 140 2.70 -16.34 -7.47
N ASN A 141 3.23 -16.35 -8.70
CA ASN A 141 4.47 -15.69 -9.11
C ASN A 141 4.47 -14.20 -8.68
N VAL A 142 5.38 -13.81 -7.79
CA VAL A 142 5.55 -12.43 -7.29
C VAL A 142 5.64 -11.43 -8.44
N LYS A 143 6.33 -11.80 -9.53
CA LYS A 143 6.40 -11.01 -10.75
C LYS A 143 5.00 -10.69 -11.28
N GLY A 144 4.09 -11.66 -11.30
CA GLY A 144 2.72 -11.48 -11.74
C GLY A 144 1.87 -10.59 -10.83
N LEU A 145 2.20 -10.51 -9.54
CA LEU A 145 1.54 -9.60 -8.59
C LEU A 145 2.07 -8.17 -8.73
N ILE A 146 3.39 -7.99 -8.87
CA ILE A 146 4.01 -6.70 -9.14
C ILE A 146 3.52 -6.15 -10.48
N LEU A 147 3.51 -6.96 -11.53
CA LEU A 147 3.01 -6.53 -12.85
C LEU A 147 1.50 -6.21 -12.83
N ALA A 148 0.75 -6.72 -11.86
CA ALA A 148 -0.67 -6.37 -11.72
C ALA A 148 -0.87 -4.98 -11.11
N THR A 149 0.11 -4.42 -10.38
CA THR A 149 0.00 -3.07 -9.80
C THR A 149 0.19 -1.98 -10.86
N ASP A 150 0.60 -2.33 -12.09
CA ASP A 150 0.56 -1.42 -13.21
C ASP A 150 -0.86 -0.87 -13.41
N ILE A 151 -1.01 0.44 -13.19
CA ILE A 151 -2.28 1.13 -13.26
C ILE A 151 -2.80 1.22 -14.70
N THR A 152 -1.92 1.17 -15.69
CA THR A 152 -2.30 1.25 -17.12
C THR A 152 -3.09 0.02 -17.58
N ARG A 153 -2.95 -1.10 -16.86
CA ARG A 153 -3.67 -2.36 -17.11
C ARG A 153 -4.92 -2.52 -16.25
N GLN A 154 -5.35 -1.49 -15.52
CA GLN A 154 -6.45 -1.64 -14.56
C GLN A 154 -7.74 -2.18 -15.20
N ASP A 155 -8.10 -1.71 -16.39
CA ASP A 155 -9.35 -2.10 -17.06
C ASP A 155 -9.40 -3.60 -17.36
N GLU A 156 -8.27 -4.22 -17.72
CA GLU A 156 -8.13 -5.68 -17.89
C GLU A 156 -8.56 -6.42 -16.60
N PHE A 157 -8.06 -5.98 -15.44
CA PHE A 157 -8.38 -6.60 -14.16
C PHE A 157 -9.83 -6.33 -13.73
N LEU A 158 -10.39 -5.15 -14.03
CA LEU A 158 -11.79 -4.82 -13.75
C LEU A 158 -12.75 -5.70 -14.54
N GLN A 159 -12.44 -5.97 -15.81
CA GLN A 159 -13.24 -6.87 -16.64
C GLN A 159 -13.12 -8.31 -16.13
N ASN A 160 -11.91 -8.80 -15.92
CA ASN A 160 -11.67 -10.19 -15.50
C ASN A 160 -12.37 -10.52 -14.17
N ILE A 161 -12.35 -9.61 -13.18
CA ILE A 161 -13.01 -9.85 -11.89
C ILE A 161 -14.54 -9.75 -12.02
N GLN A 162 -15.06 -8.93 -12.93
CA GLN A 162 -16.49 -8.89 -13.24
C GLN A 162 -16.94 -10.22 -13.84
N ASP A 163 -16.22 -10.75 -14.83
CA ASP A 163 -16.54 -12.02 -15.48
C ASP A 163 -16.50 -13.18 -14.48
N LEU A 164 -15.49 -13.19 -13.58
CA LEU A 164 -15.42 -14.17 -12.50
C LEU A 164 -16.60 -14.05 -11.52
N THR A 165 -17.01 -12.82 -11.20
CA THR A 165 -18.16 -12.55 -10.33
C THR A 165 -19.43 -13.15 -10.94
N GLU A 166 -19.68 -12.90 -12.23
CA GLU A 166 -20.85 -13.42 -12.95
C GLU A 166 -20.85 -14.94 -13.05
N ARG A 167 -19.71 -15.56 -13.43
CA ARG A 167 -19.56 -17.02 -13.47
C ARG A 167 -19.86 -17.67 -12.13
N ARG A 168 -19.35 -17.10 -11.04
CA ARG A 168 -19.49 -17.64 -9.69
C ARG A 168 -20.92 -17.54 -9.15
N TYR A 169 -21.64 -16.46 -9.43
CA TYR A 169 -23.01 -16.31 -8.93
C TYR A 169 -24.06 -16.92 -9.86
N GLY A 170 -23.71 -17.20 -11.12
CA GLY A 170 -24.56 -17.96 -12.03
C GLY A 170 -24.55 -19.48 -11.79
N GLN A 171 -23.67 -20.00 -10.91
CA GLN A 171 -23.52 -21.43 -10.64
C GLN A 171 -23.37 -21.68 -9.14
N GLU A 172 -24.31 -22.43 -8.53
CA GLU A 172 -24.34 -22.67 -7.07
C GLU A 172 -23.06 -23.35 -6.52
N ASP A 173 -22.44 -24.23 -7.31
CA ASP A 173 -21.27 -25.02 -6.91
C ASP A 173 -19.96 -24.58 -7.60
N TYR A 174 -19.82 -23.29 -7.93
CA TYR A 174 -18.63 -22.81 -8.63
C TYR A 174 -17.32 -23.02 -7.85
N VAL A 175 -16.46 -23.90 -8.35
CA VAL A 175 -15.11 -24.14 -7.79
C VAL A 175 -14.11 -23.22 -8.49
N LEU A 176 -13.46 -22.35 -7.73
CA LEU A 176 -12.40 -21.47 -8.25
C LEU A 176 -11.24 -22.28 -8.84
N THR A 177 -10.86 -21.98 -10.07
CA THR A 177 -9.62 -22.47 -10.70
C THR A 177 -8.39 -21.77 -10.12
N ASP A 178 -7.19 -22.28 -10.39
CA ASP A 178 -5.95 -21.62 -9.94
C ASP A 178 -5.77 -20.22 -10.54
N ASP A 179 -6.21 -20.02 -11.80
CA ASP A 179 -6.21 -18.71 -12.45
C ASP A 179 -7.23 -17.75 -11.80
N ASP A 180 -8.42 -18.23 -11.41
CA ASP A 180 -9.37 -17.39 -10.67
C ASP A 180 -8.78 -16.95 -9.33
N ARG A 181 -8.12 -17.85 -8.61
CA ARG A 181 -7.51 -17.50 -7.32
C ARG A 181 -6.34 -16.53 -7.49
N LYS A 182 -5.55 -16.69 -8.55
CA LYS A 182 -4.47 -15.77 -8.93
C LYS A 182 -5.02 -14.39 -9.25
N LEU A 183 -6.07 -14.31 -10.06
CA LEU A 183 -6.76 -13.07 -10.39
C LEU A 183 -7.27 -12.35 -9.13
N VAL A 184 -7.95 -13.07 -8.23
CA VAL A 184 -8.44 -12.49 -6.96
C VAL A 184 -7.29 -11.92 -6.12
N THR A 185 -6.14 -12.60 -6.10
CA THR A 185 -4.94 -12.11 -5.41
C THR A 185 -4.34 -10.86 -6.09
N GLN A 186 -4.32 -10.82 -7.43
CA GLN A 186 -3.89 -9.66 -8.21
C GLN A 186 -4.81 -8.45 -7.97
N VAL A 187 -6.12 -8.66 -7.94
CA VAL A 187 -7.08 -7.59 -7.61
C VAL A 187 -6.91 -7.12 -6.17
N ALA A 188 -6.63 -8.03 -5.23
CA ALA A 188 -6.38 -7.67 -3.83
C ALA A 188 -5.12 -6.77 -3.67
N ILE A 189 -4.02 -7.08 -4.35
CA ILE A 189 -2.81 -6.23 -4.30
C ILE A 189 -3.05 -4.88 -4.98
N LYS A 190 -3.82 -4.83 -6.08
CA LYS A 190 -4.26 -3.56 -6.68
C LYS A 190 -5.09 -2.74 -5.69
N CYS A 191 -6.05 -3.37 -5.00
CA CYS A 191 -6.84 -2.70 -3.98
C CYS A 191 -5.95 -2.15 -2.87
N ALA A 192 -4.97 -2.93 -2.38
CA ALA A 192 -4.03 -2.50 -1.35
C ALA A 192 -3.22 -1.26 -1.78
N ASP A 193 -2.69 -1.27 -2.99
CA ASP A 193 -1.83 -0.23 -3.57
C ASP A 193 -2.54 1.13 -3.65
N ILE A 194 -3.80 1.15 -4.08
CA ILE A 194 -4.60 2.38 -4.20
C ILE A 194 -5.62 2.58 -3.07
N SER A 195 -5.42 1.94 -1.92
CA SER A 195 -6.40 1.90 -0.83
C SER A 195 -6.53 3.19 -0.02
N ASN A 196 -5.66 4.19 -0.22
CA ASN A 196 -5.60 5.35 0.68
C ASN A 196 -6.93 6.10 0.82
N PRO A 197 -7.74 6.31 -0.26
CA PRO A 197 -9.06 6.93 -0.12
C PRO A 197 -10.09 6.08 0.64
N CYS A 198 -9.85 4.78 0.82
CA CYS A 198 -10.68 3.87 1.61
C CYS A 198 -10.29 3.85 3.10
N ARG A 199 -9.27 4.61 3.51
CA ARG A 199 -8.85 4.77 4.92
C ARG A 199 -9.70 5.83 5.63
N GLN A 200 -9.56 5.91 6.96
CA GLN A 200 -10.16 7.02 7.72
C GLN A 200 -9.65 8.37 7.20
N TRP A 201 -10.51 9.39 7.24
CA TRP A 201 -10.23 10.71 6.64
C TRP A 201 -8.86 11.28 7.03
N ALA A 202 -8.49 11.21 8.31
CA ALA A 202 -7.19 11.72 8.78
C ALA A 202 -6.00 11.06 8.07
N VAL A 203 -6.04 9.74 7.89
CA VAL A 203 -4.98 8.98 7.21
C VAL A 203 -5.04 9.20 5.69
N SER A 204 -6.24 9.18 5.12
CA SER A 204 -6.46 9.46 3.69
C SER A 204 -5.94 10.84 3.29
N LEU A 205 -6.16 11.86 4.14
CA LEU A 205 -5.68 13.22 3.93
C LEU A 205 -4.16 13.32 3.95
N LEU A 206 -3.50 12.59 4.87
CA LEU A 206 -2.03 12.57 4.94
C LEU A 206 -1.44 11.96 3.66
N TRP A 207 -1.96 10.81 3.22
CA TRP A 207 -1.53 10.21 1.95
C TRP A 207 -1.83 11.10 0.74
N ALA A 208 -2.98 11.77 0.71
CA ALA A 208 -3.32 12.74 -0.33
C ALA A 208 -2.33 13.91 -0.39
N ASN A 209 -1.84 14.39 0.76
CA ASN A 209 -0.78 15.41 0.82
C ASN A 209 0.52 14.86 0.23
N CYS A 210 0.93 13.66 0.65
CA CYS A 210 2.14 13.00 0.17
C CYS A 210 2.17 12.84 -1.35
N ILE A 211 1.13 12.23 -1.94
CA ILE A 211 1.10 11.95 -3.38
C ILE A 211 1.00 13.22 -4.21
N THR A 212 0.22 14.20 -3.74
CA THR A 212 0.04 15.45 -4.46
C THR A 212 1.33 16.28 -4.44
N GLU A 213 2.06 16.29 -3.33
CA GLU A 213 3.37 16.95 -3.28
C GLU A 213 4.37 16.25 -4.22
N GLU A 214 4.38 14.93 -4.27
CA GLU A 214 5.27 14.20 -5.18
C GLU A 214 4.99 14.51 -6.66
N PHE A 215 3.70 14.54 -7.04
CA PHE A 215 3.28 14.96 -8.38
C PHE A 215 3.68 16.39 -8.70
N PHE A 216 3.53 17.31 -7.75
CA PHE A 216 3.89 18.69 -7.96
C PHE A 216 5.40 18.88 -8.05
N LEU A 217 6.19 18.17 -7.25
CA LEU A 217 7.65 18.17 -7.37
C LEU A 217 8.12 17.61 -8.71
N GLN A 218 7.43 16.60 -9.25
CA GLN A 218 7.70 16.13 -10.62
C GLN A 218 7.39 17.23 -11.64
N GLY A 219 6.21 17.84 -11.59
CA GLY A 219 5.83 18.90 -12.52
C GLY A 219 6.76 20.13 -12.45
N ASP A 220 7.24 20.50 -11.27
CA ASP A 220 8.21 21.57 -11.09
C ASP A 220 9.56 21.25 -11.78
N ARG A 221 10.02 19.99 -11.68
CA ARG A 221 11.24 19.51 -12.35
C ARG A 221 11.08 19.45 -13.87
N GLU A 222 9.95 18.93 -14.35
CA GLU A 222 9.62 18.90 -15.78
C GLU A 222 9.63 20.32 -16.36
N ASN A 223 8.98 21.28 -15.68
CA ASN A 223 8.97 22.68 -16.09
C ASN A 223 10.38 23.30 -16.13
N LEU A 224 11.22 23.02 -15.12
CA LEU A 224 12.61 23.51 -15.08
C LEU A 224 13.44 22.99 -16.25
N LEU A 225 13.17 21.77 -16.70
CA LEU A 225 13.85 21.12 -17.83
C LEU A 225 13.22 21.46 -19.19
N GLY A 226 12.17 22.29 -19.23
CA GLY A 226 11.43 22.60 -20.46
C GLY A 226 10.62 21.44 -21.02
N LEU A 227 10.28 20.45 -20.19
CA LEU A 227 9.47 19.30 -20.57
C LEU A 227 7.96 19.60 -20.42
N PRO A 228 7.08 18.92 -21.19
CA PRO A 228 5.64 19.03 -20.99
C PRO A 228 5.23 18.59 -19.58
N VAL A 229 4.44 19.43 -18.90
CA VAL A 229 3.92 19.12 -17.55
C VAL A 229 2.47 18.67 -17.65
N LEU A 230 2.15 17.54 -17.04
CA LEU A 230 0.77 17.05 -16.99
C LEU A 230 -0.13 17.98 -16.15
N PRO A 231 -1.40 18.20 -16.53
CA PRO A 231 -2.32 19.06 -15.77
C PRO A 231 -2.48 18.65 -14.29
N THR A 232 -2.41 17.35 -13.99
CA THR A 232 -2.49 16.81 -12.61
C THR A 232 -1.24 17.06 -11.77
N MET A 233 -0.11 17.37 -12.42
CA MET A 233 1.19 17.63 -11.79
C MET A 233 1.52 19.12 -11.70
N ASN A 234 0.70 19.99 -12.30
CA ASN A 234 0.94 21.42 -12.31
C ASN A 234 0.19 22.13 -11.16
N ARG A 235 0.92 22.46 -10.09
CA ARG A 235 0.37 23.14 -8.90
C ARG A 235 -0.21 24.54 -9.16
N LYS A 236 0.01 25.12 -10.36
CA LYS A 236 -0.58 26.40 -10.77
C LYS A 236 -1.95 26.27 -11.42
N THR A 237 -2.27 25.10 -12.00
CA THR A 237 -3.49 24.90 -12.80
C THR A 237 -4.45 23.87 -12.19
N THR A 238 -3.98 23.08 -11.22
CA THR A 238 -4.82 22.11 -10.50
C THR A 238 -4.79 22.34 -9.00
N THR A 239 -5.73 21.68 -8.31
CA THR A 239 -5.77 21.65 -6.84
C THR A 239 -5.64 20.21 -6.39
N LYS A 240 -5.14 20.02 -5.16
CA LYS A 240 -5.17 18.71 -4.49
C LYS A 240 -6.57 18.08 -4.52
N ALA A 241 -7.62 18.88 -4.30
CA ALA A 241 -8.99 18.38 -4.30
C ALA A 241 -9.41 17.88 -5.69
N LYS A 242 -9.08 18.58 -6.79
CA LYS A 242 -9.31 18.10 -8.17
C LYS A 242 -8.58 16.78 -8.44
N VAL A 243 -7.30 16.70 -8.07
CA VAL A 243 -6.48 15.48 -8.22
C VAL A 243 -7.12 14.30 -7.49
N GLN A 244 -7.51 14.47 -6.23
CA GLN A 244 -8.14 13.41 -5.42
C GLN A 244 -9.53 13.02 -5.93
N ILE A 245 -10.36 13.97 -6.35
CA ILE A 245 -11.68 13.69 -6.94
C ILE A 245 -11.54 12.81 -8.19
N GLY A 246 -10.62 13.18 -9.09
CA GLY A 246 -10.36 12.40 -10.31
C GLY A 246 -9.85 11.00 -9.98
N PHE A 247 -8.84 10.89 -9.13
CA PHE A 247 -8.29 9.59 -8.70
C PHE A 247 -9.35 8.67 -8.10
N ILE A 248 -10.18 9.21 -7.20
CA ILE A 248 -11.22 8.41 -6.53
C ILE A 248 -12.30 7.95 -7.52
N LYS A 249 -12.81 8.87 -8.36
CA LYS A 249 -13.92 8.56 -9.28
C LYS A 249 -13.51 7.58 -10.38
N PHE A 250 -12.31 7.75 -10.93
CA PHE A 250 -11.92 7.04 -12.15
C PHE A 250 -11.04 5.83 -11.90
N LEU A 251 -10.34 5.76 -10.76
CA LEU A 251 -9.46 4.63 -10.46
C LEU A 251 -9.92 3.83 -9.23
N VAL A 252 -10.15 4.49 -8.10
CA VAL A 252 -10.38 3.78 -6.83
C VAL A 252 -11.78 3.18 -6.73
N LEU A 253 -12.83 3.98 -6.92
CA LEU A 253 -14.21 3.48 -6.79
C LEU A 253 -14.53 2.34 -7.76
N PRO A 254 -14.18 2.41 -9.06
CA PRO A 254 -14.43 1.29 -9.97
C PRO A 254 -13.80 -0.02 -9.47
N LEU A 255 -12.56 0.02 -8.98
CA LEU A 255 -11.89 -1.16 -8.44
C LEU A 255 -12.56 -1.69 -7.16
N PHE A 256 -12.82 -0.81 -6.20
CA PHE A 256 -13.38 -1.23 -4.91
C PHE A 256 -14.85 -1.67 -5.01
N GLU A 257 -15.64 -1.12 -5.94
CA GLU A 257 -17.01 -1.59 -6.19
C GLU A 257 -17.01 -2.98 -6.83
N LYS A 258 -16.11 -3.26 -7.79
CA LYS A 258 -15.93 -4.62 -8.32
C LYS A 258 -15.44 -5.59 -7.25
N TRP A 259 -14.51 -5.15 -6.38
CA TRP A 259 -14.06 -5.94 -5.23
C TRP A 259 -15.22 -6.26 -4.27
N ASP A 260 -16.06 -5.29 -3.90
CA ASP A 260 -17.23 -5.53 -3.04
C ASP A 260 -18.26 -6.46 -3.69
N ASN A 261 -18.49 -6.31 -5.00
CA ASN A 261 -19.39 -7.21 -5.73
C ASN A 261 -18.91 -8.66 -5.71
N TYR A 262 -17.60 -8.88 -5.81
CA TYR A 262 -17.00 -10.21 -5.70
C TYR A 262 -17.02 -10.73 -4.24
N MET A 263 -16.62 -9.90 -3.28
CA MET A 263 -16.42 -10.31 -1.89
C MET A 263 -17.71 -10.39 -1.07
N ARG A 264 -18.66 -9.47 -1.29
CA ARG A 264 -19.95 -9.33 -0.59
C ARG A 264 -19.83 -9.44 0.92
N THR A 265 -18.78 -8.88 1.51
CA THR A 265 -18.59 -8.88 2.97
C THR A 265 -18.96 -7.53 3.56
N LYS A 266 -19.19 -7.50 4.88
CA LYS A 266 -19.35 -6.21 5.60
C LYS A 266 -18.09 -5.35 5.49
N PHE A 267 -16.92 -6.00 5.38
CA PHE A 267 -15.64 -5.30 5.30
C PHE A 267 -15.46 -4.62 3.94
N SER A 268 -15.60 -5.35 2.83
CA SER A 268 -15.49 -4.78 1.47
C SER A 268 -16.46 -3.61 1.25
N ARG A 269 -17.71 -3.77 1.70
CA ARG A 269 -18.72 -2.69 1.62
C ARG A 269 -18.33 -1.46 2.43
N ALA A 270 -17.78 -1.66 3.63
CA ALA A 270 -17.33 -0.54 4.46
C ALA A 270 -16.18 0.24 3.82
N LEU A 271 -15.32 -0.40 3.00
CA LEU A 271 -14.26 0.27 2.24
C LEU A 271 -14.85 1.19 1.17
N VAL A 272 -15.81 0.69 0.38
CA VAL A 272 -16.53 1.47 -0.64
C VAL A 272 -17.23 2.67 -0.01
N GLU A 273 -17.98 2.46 1.07
CA GLU A 273 -18.68 3.53 1.78
C GLU A 273 -17.72 4.58 2.36
N LYS A 274 -16.57 4.15 2.87
CA LYS A 274 -15.54 5.08 3.34
C LYS A 274 -14.95 5.90 2.19
N CYS A 275 -14.68 5.27 1.06
CA CYS A 275 -14.20 5.94 -0.15
C CYS A 275 -15.19 7.00 -0.65
N LYS A 276 -16.48 6.65 -0.73
CA LYS A 276 -17.57 7.59 -1.10
C LYS A 276 -17.67 8.77 -0.14
N LYS A 277 -17.56 8.53 1.17
CA LYS A 277 -17.54 9.60 2.18
C LYS A 277 -16.34 10.54 2.00
N ASN A 278 -15.14 10.00 1.77
CA ASN A 278 -13.95 10.81 1.54
C ASN A 278 -14.03 11.60 0.23
N LEU A 279 -14.65 11.03 -0.82
CA LEU A 279 -14.94 11.74 -2.08
C LEU A 279 -15.87 12.94 -1.85
N ALA A 280 -16.92 12.77 -1.03
CA ALA A 280 -17.83 13.87 -0.71
C ALA A 280 -17.10 15.02 0.01
N ILE A 281 -16.18 14.70 0.93
CA ILE A 281 -15.35 15.71 1.61
C ILE A 281 -14.47 16.46 0.59
N TRP A 282 -13.81 15.75 -0.32
CA TRP A 282 -12.99 16.40 -1.35
C TRP A 282 -13.82 17.27 -2.31
N THR A 283 -15.01 16.81 -2.69
CA THR A 283 -15.94 17.56 -3.55
C THR A 283 -16.38 18.85 -2.88
N ALA A 284 -16.74 18.81 -1.59
CA ALA A 284 -17.08 20.00 -0.82
C ALA A 284 -15.90 20.97 -0.69
N LYS A 285 -14.67 20.45 -0.53
CA LYS A 285 -13.45 21.28 -0.52
C LYS A 285 -13.21 21.95 -1.88
N GLN A 286 -13.44 21.25 -2.99
CA GLN A 286 -13.28 21.84 -4.32
C GLN A 286 -14.32 22.94 -4.57
N ALA A 287 -15.59 22.68 -4.24
CA ALA A 287 -16.65 23.68 -4.36
C ALA A 287 -16.39 24.93 -3.50
N ALA A 288 -15.72 24.79 -2.34
CA ALA A 288 -15.30 25.93 -1.54
C ALA A 288 -14.17 26.74 -2.21
N ILE A 289 -13.23 26.07 -2.89
CA ILE A 289 -12.17 26.75 -3.67
C ILE A 289 -12.78 27.51 -4.84
N ASP A 290 -13.67 26.87 -5.60
CA ASP A 290 -14.28 27.46 -6.80
C ASP A 290 -15.16 28.69 -6.46
N ARG A 291 -15.71 28.77 -5.24
CA ARG A 291 -16.47 29.95 -4.76
C ARG A 291 -15.59 31.13 -4.35
N ASN A 292 -14.31 30.89 -4.07
CA ASN A 292 -13.37 31.89 -3.58
C ASN A 292 -12.38 32.37 -4.67
N GLN A 293 -12.54 31.89 -5.91
CA GLN A 293 -11.79 32.30 -7.11
C GLN A 293 -12.66 33.22 -7.96
#